data_AF-A0A0H3KQ22-F1
#
_entry.id   AF-A0A0H3KQ22-F1
#
_cell.length_a   1.000
_cell.length_b   1.000
_cell.length_c   1.000
_cell.angle_alpha   90.00
_cell.angle_beta   90.00
_cell.angle_gamma   90.00
#
_symmetry.space_group_name_H-M   'P 1'
#
loop_
_entity.id
_entity.type
_entity.pdbx_description
1 polymer ?
#
loop_
_entity_poly.entity_id
_entity_poly.type
_entity_poly.pdbx_seq_one_letter_code
_entity_poly.pdbx_strand_id
1 'polypeptide(L)'
;MNGLRSSAAMLGVGCSIVCGVAHGAGGQDTSPCRAANAAPPGMQLMLPDRPGASTNAETTVRSFSTQGCAGAVLKGERGTATVDGDKVELKQGAVYVNGISYGAVTSAQTVEYDVARGTRTLRVDGEVRTPAR
;
A
#
# COMPACT_ATOMS: atom_id res chain seq x y z
N MET A 1 61.85 19.84 -15.23
CA MET A 1 61.08 18.60 -14.98
C MET A 1 60.12 18.45 -16.16
N ASN A 2 60.56 18.07 -17.35
CA ASN A 2 60.81 16.71 -17.85
C ASN A 2 59.61 15.75 -17.64
N GLY A 3 58.98 15.36 -18.76
CA GLY A 3 58.61 13.96 -18.96
C GLY A 3 57.12 13.65 -19.16
N LEU A 4 56.59 13.91 -20.37
CA LEU A 4 55.52 13.06 -20.92
C LEU A 4 56.08 11.64 -21.09
N ARG A 5 55.43 10.64 -20.49
CA ARG A 5 55.66 9.22 -20.81
C ARG A 5 54.36 8.42 -20.80
N SER A 6 54.14 7.74 -21.94
CA SER A 6 53.65 6.36 -22.09
C SER A 6 52.18 6.05 -21.72
N SER A 7 51.31 5.79 -22.69
CA SER A 7 51.10 4.51 -23.44
C SER A 7 50.31 3.45 -22.66
N ALA A 8 49.12 3.07 -23.15
CA ALA A 8 48.71 1.68 -23.38
C ALA A 8 47.26 1.61 -23.87
N ALA A 9 47.09 0.93 -25.01
CA ALA A 9 45.82 0.45 -25.54
C ALA A 9 45.32 -0.77 -24.74
N MET A 10 44.00 -1.01 -24.71
CA MET A 10 43.46 -2.37 -24.78
C MET A 10 41.96 -2.38 -25.16
N LEU A 11 41.65 -3.25 -26.11
CA LEU A 11 40.33 -3.64 -26.60
C LEU A 11 39.56 -4.47 -25.56
N GLY A 12 38.22 -4.40 -25.59
CA GLY A 12 37.32 -5.35 -24.91
C GLY A 12 35.88 -4.90 -25.08
N VAL A 13 35.18 -5.33 -26.14
CA VAL A 13 34.22 -6.46 -26.13
C VAL A 13 32.98 -6.17 -25.27
N GLY A 14 31.81 -6.12 -25.92
CA GLY A 14 30.53 -6.30 -25.25
C GLY A 14 29.36 -5.59 -25.92
N CYS A 15 28.90 -6.10 -27.07
CA CYS A 15 27.55 -5.84 -27.56
C CYS A 15 26.54 -6.13 -26.44
N SER A 16 25.95 -5.08 -25.88
CA SER A 16 24.79 -5.20 -25.01
C SER A 16 23.63 -4.50 -25.70
N ILE A 17 22.80 -5.33 -26.34
CA ILE A 17 21.47 -4.99 -26.81
C ILE A 17 20.71 -4.38 -25.63
N VAL A 18 20.36 -3.10 -25.72
CA VAL A 18 19.32 -2.53 -24.86
C VAL A 18 18.20 -2.07 -25.77
N CYS A 19 17.21 -2.94 -25.91
CA CYS A 19 15.85 -2.57 -26.25
C CYS A 19 15.35 -1.59 -25.17
N GLY A 20 15.53 -0.30 -25.44
CA GLY A 20 14.93 0.78 -24.66
C GLY A 20 13.46 0.86 -25.00
N VAL A 21 12.67 0.28 -24.10
CA VAL A 21 11.21 0.16 -24.09
C VAL A 21 10.45 1.44 -24.40
N ALA A 22 9.28 1.17 -24.98
CA ALA A 22 8.20 2.03 -25.39
C ALA A 22 7.85 3.19 -24.44
N HIS A 23 7.42 4.25 -25.11
CA HIS A 23 6.67 5.40 -24.67
C HIS A 23 5.45 5.04 -23.81
N GLY A 24 5.20 5.83 -22.75
CA GLY A 24 3.99 5.81 -21.95
C GLY A 24 4.21 6.63 -20.67
N ALA A 25 4.20 7.96 -20.76
CA ALA A 25 3.01 8.82 -20.67
C ALA A 25 2.48 8.98 -19.23
N GLY A 26 2.48 10.24 -18.77
CA GLY A 26 1.44 10.78 -17.90
C GLY A 26 1.63 10.57 -16.40
N GLY A 27 1.99 11.65 -15.71
CA GLY A 27 2.04 11.71 -14.27
C GLY A 27 0.70 11.38 -13.60
N GLN A 28 0.84 10.80 -12.42
CA GLN A 28 -0.12 10.82 -11.33
C GLN A 28 0.72 10.57 -10.08
N ASP A 29 0.64 11.47 -9.10
CA ASP A 29 1.23 11.33 -7.77
C ASP A 29 0.52 10.24 -6.95
N THR A 30 0.34 9.05 -7.55
CA THR A 30 -0.15 7.88 -6.84
C THR A 30 1.00 7.36 -6.00
N SER A 31 0.97 7.71 -4.70
CA SER A 31 1.84 7.09 -3.70
C SER A 31 1.84 5.58 -3.91
N PRO A 32 3.00 4.93 -4.12
CA PRO A 32 3.11 3.52 -4.49
C PRO A 32 2.64 2.54 -3.39
N CYS A 33 2.25 3.06 -2.23
CA CYS A 33 1.90 2.30 -1.03
C CYS A 33 0.40 2.23 -0.74
N ARG A 34 -0.49 2.43 -1.74
CA ARG A 34 -1.94 2.44 -1.47
C ARG A 34 -2.46 1.03 -1.16
N ALA A 35 -3.26 0.90 -0.12
CA ALA A 35 -3.88 -0.35 0.30
C ALA A 35 -4.76 -0.99 -0.74
N ALA A 36 -5.51 -0.18 -1.50
CA ALA A 36 -6.27 -0.65 -2.64
C ALA A 36 -5.39 -1.28 -3.74
N ASN A 37 -4.12 -0.87 -3.87
CA ASN A 37 -3.21 -1.30 -4.94
C ASN A 37 -2.24 -2.41 -4.51
N ALA A 38 -2.10 -2.68 -3.21
CA ALA A 38 -1.14 -3.63 -2.70
C ALA A 38 -1.55 -5.11 -2.87
N ALA A 39 -2.63 -5.39 -3.59
CA ALA A 39 -2.91 -6.72 -4.09
C ALA A 39 -1.86 -7.06 -5.18
N PRO A 40 -1.00 -8.08 -5.01
CA PRO A 40 -0.08 -8.47 -6.08
C PRO A 40 -0.89 -9.03 -7.25
N PRO A 41 -0.63 -8.62 -8.51
CA PRO A 41 -1.05 -9.41 -9.64
C PRO A 41 -0.22 -10.69 -9.65
N GLY A 42 -0.84 -11.82 -9.29
CA GLY A 42 -0.33 -13.13 -9.71
C GLY A 42 0.56 -13.92 -8.72
N MET A 43 0.30 -13.88 -7.42
CA MET A 43 0.69 -15.01 -6.56
C MET A 43 -0.45 -15.44 -5.63
N GLN A 44 -1.16 -16.48 -6.06
CA GLN A 44 -2.01 -17.29 -5.21
C GLN A 44 -1.13 -17.98 -4.16
N LEU A 45 -1.00 -17.38 -2.99
CA LEU A 45 -0.58 -18.10 -1.80
C LEU A 45 -1.80 -18.81 -1.24
N MET A 46 -1.80 -20.12 -1.39
CA MET A 46 -2.83 -21.04 -0.93
C MET A 46 -2.99 -20.92 0.59
N LEU A 47 -4.06 -20.27 1.04
CA LEU A 47 -4.59 -20.35 2.39
C LEU A 47 -6.00 -20.94 2.27
N PRO A 48 -6.28 -22.15 2.79
CA PRO A 48 -7.65 -22.61 2.92
C PRO A 48 -8.26 -21.92 4.13
N ASP A 49 -9.34 -21.15 3.94
CA ASP A 49 -10.63 -21.51 4.55
C ASP A 49 -11.76 -20.54 4.14
N ARG A 50 -12.65 -21.09 3.30
CA ARG A 50 -14.12 -20.95 3.28
C ARG A 50 -14.77 -19.58 3.03
N PRO A 51 -15.45 -19.41 1.88
CA PRO A 51 -16.60 -18.52 1.77
C PRO A 51 -17.80 -19.19 2.47
N GLY A 52 -17.85 -19.05 3.80
CA GLY A 52 -19.08 -19.25 4.55
C GLY A 52 -19.91 -17.98 4.43
N ALA A 53 -20.76 -17.91 3.41
CA ALA A 53 -21.77 -16.87 3.29
C ALA A 53 -22.75 -16.97 4.47
N SER A 54 -22.40 -16.30 5.56
CA SER A 54 -23.36 -15.89 6.58
C SER A 54 -23.92 -14.56 6.11
N THR A 55 -25.22 -14.50 5.83
CA THR A 55 -25.97 -13.27 5.52
C THR A 55 -26.08 -12.37 6.75
N ASN A 56 -24.93 -11.93 7.26
CA ASN A 56 -24.76 -11.01 8.37
C ASN A 56 -23.63 -10.05 7.96
N ALA A 57 -23.99 -8.79 7.66
CA ALA A 57 -23.12 -7.68 7.25
C ALA A 57 -21.63 -8.06 7.12
N GLU A 58 -21.26 -8.58 5.95
CA GLU A 58 -19.94 -9.19 5.70
C GLU A 58 -18.85 -8.15 5.97
N THR A 59 -18.17 -8.29 7.11
CA THR A 59 -17.05 -7.42 7.42
C THR A 59 -15.81 -7.98 6.74
N THR A 60 -15.23 -7.19 5.84
CA THR A 60 -13.98 -7.51 5.16
C THR A 60 -12.85 -6.71 5.79
N VAL A 61 -11.77 -7.39 6.15
CA VAL A 61 -10.50 -6.77 6.54
C VAL A 61 -9.40 -7.39 5.68
N ARG A 62 -8.64 -6.53 5.00
CA ARG A 62 -7.50 -6.94 4.17
C ARG A 62 -6.31 -6.07 4.53
N SER A 63 -5.21 -6.68 4.92
CA SER A 63 -3.98 -5.97 5.25
C SER A 63 -2.82 -6.44 4.38
N PHE A 64 -1.83 -5.58 4.21
CA PHE A 64 -0.59 -5.91 3.53
C PHE A 64 0.59 -5.21 4.21
N SER A 65 1.77 -5.75 3.96
CA SER A 65 3.04 -5.13 4.34
C SER A 65 4.08 -5.49 3.28
N THR A 66 4.81 -4.49 2.83
CA THR A 66 5.95 -4.60 1.91
C THR A 66 7.07 -3.69 2.42
N GLN A 67 8.25 -3.76 1.82
CA GLN A 67 9.39 -2.96 2.28
C GLN A 67 9.10 -1.46 2.18
N GLY A 68 8.86 -0.82 3.32
CA GLY A 68 8.59 0.63 3.44
C GLY A 68 7.13 1.04 3.23
N CYS A 69 6.21 0.09 3.06
CA CYS A 69 4.77 0.33 2.97
C CYS A 69 3.99 -0.69 3.81
N ALA A 70 2.97 -0.26 4.53
CA ALA A 70 1.97 -1.14 5.12
C ALA A 70 0.58 -0.51 4.98
N GLY A 71 -0.46 -1.31 4.98
CA GLY A 71 -1.80 -0.75 5.00
C GLY A 71 -2.90 -1.78 5.19
N ALA A 72 -4.12 -1.28 5.35
CA ALA A 72 -5.31 -2.09 5.51
C ALA A 72 -6.52 -1.45 4.85
N VAL A 73 -7.41 -2.30 4.35
CA VAL A 73 -8.75 -1.95 3.87
C VAL A 73 -9.76 -2.64 4.78
N LEU A 74 -10.65 -1.86 5.39
CA LEU A 74 -11.72 -2.35 6.26
C LEU A 74 -13.07 -1.89 5.71
N LYS A 75 -14.05 -2.78 5.70
CA LYS A 75 -15.45 -2.50 5.33
C LYS A 75 -16.37 -3.35 6.17
N GLY A 76 -17.47 -2.78 6.66
CA GLY A 76 -18.45 -3.47 7.51
C GLY A 76 -18.70 -2.75 8.84
N GLU A 77 -19.44 -3.39 9.73
CA GLU A 77 -19.87 -2.80 11.01
C GLU A 77 -18.78 -2.83 12.09
N ARG A 78 -17.94 -3.87 12.10
CA ARG A 78 -16.90 -4.09 13.11
C ARG A 78 -15.71 -4.83 12.54
N GLY A 79 -14.50 -4.31 12.71
CA GLY A 79 -13.28 -4.94 12.22
C GLY A 79 -12.05 -4.31 12.85
N THR A 80 -10.96 -5.08 12.93
CA THR A 80 -9.69 -4.61 13.48
C THR A 80 -8.55 -5.05 12.56
N ALA A 81 -7.61 -4.14 12.31
CA ALA A 81 -6.37 -4.41 11.60
C ALA A 81 -5.18 -3.82 12.37
N THR A 82 -4.02 -4.43 12.21
CA THR A 82 -2.74 -3.87 12.68
C THR A 82 -1.88 -3.53 11.47
N VAL A 83 -1.43 -2.29 11.37
CA VAL A 83 -0.65 -1.75 10.24
C VAL A 83 0.56 -1.02 10.79
N ASP A 84 1.78 -1.53 10.55
CA ASP A 84 3.02 -0.93 11.05
C ASP A 84 3.00 -0.62 12.57
N GLY A 85 2.31 -1.45 13.35
CA GLY A 85 2.11 -1.26 14.79
C GLY A 85 0.90 -0.40 15.18
N ASP A 86 0.26 0.28 14.23
CA ASP A 86 -0.97 1.03 14.47
C ASP A 86 -2.19 0.09 14.45
N LYS A 87 -3.08 0.24 15.44
CA LYS A 87 -4.33 -0.50 15.52
C LYS A 87 -5.47 0.32 14.88
N VAL A 88 -6.02 -0.18 13.78
CA VAL A 88 -7.16 0.42 13.08
C VAL A 88 -8.42 -0.36 13.41
N GLU A 89 -9.46 0.31 13.89
CA GLU A 89 -10.69 -0.31 14.38
C GLU A 89 -11.93 0.34 13.76
N LEU A 90 -12.84 -0.47 13.22
CA LEU A 90 -14.24 -0.11 13.03
C LEU A 90 -15.01 -0.54 14.28
N LYS A 91 -15.57 0.42 15.01
CA LYS A 91 -16.42 0.15 16.16
C LYS A 91 -17.50 1.22 16.28
N GLN A 92 -18.73 0.80 16.59
CA GLN A 92 -19.86 1.70 16.87
C GLN A 92 -20.13 2.71 15.73
N GLY A 93 -19.96 2.29 14.47
CA GLY A 93 -20.18 3.17 13.32
C GLY A 93 -19.14 4.29 13.17
N ALA A 94 -17.95 4.12 13.73
CA ALA A 94 -16.84 5.03 13.57
C ALA A 94 -15.52 4.27 13.39
N VAL A 95 -14.57 4.93 12.73
CA VAL A 95 -13.22 4.42 12.54
C VAL A 95 -12.27 5.05 13.58
N TYR A 96 -11.36 4.23 14.11
CA TYR A 96 -10.38 4.65 15.09
C TYR A 96 -8.99 4.17 14.71
N VAL A 97 -7.97 4.99 14.95
CA VAL A 97 -6.55 4.60 14.87
C VAL A 97 -5.92 4.80 16.23
N ASN A 98 -5.40 3.74 16.84
CA ASN A 98 -4.84 3.75 18.19
C ASN A 98 -5.79 4.37 19.24
N GLY A 99 -7.10 4.19 19.05
CA GLY A 99 -8.13 4.75 19.92
C GLY A 99 -8.57 6.18 19.59
N ILE A 100 -7.91 6.87 18.65
CA ILE A 100 -8.28 8.20 18.16
C ILE A 100 -9.34 8.05 17.07
N SER A 101 -10.49 8.71 17.21
CA SER A 101 -11.56 8.67 16.22
C SER A 101 -11.20 9.46 14.96
N TYR A 102 -11.54 8.93 13.79
CA TYR A 102 -11.50 9.61 12.49
C TYR A 102 -12.91 9.86 11.93
N GLY A 103 -13.90 9.86 12.83
CA GLY A 103 -15.28 10.17 12.52
C GLY A 103 -16.13 8.96 12.15
N ALA A 104 -17.41 9.24 11.93
CA ALA A 104 -18.42 8.24 11.63
C ALA A 104 -18.21 7.61 10.24
N VAL A 105 -18.50 6.33 10.13
CA VAL A 105 -18.49 5.54 8.89
C VAL A 105 -19.68 4.59 8.88
N THR A 106 -20.30 4.39 7.72
CA THR A 106 -21.31 3.35 7.54
C THR A 106 -20.66 2.03 7.11
N SER A 107 -21.34 0.90 7.31
CA SER A 107 -20.83 -0.41 6.88
C SER A 107 -20.65 -0.55 5.38
N ALA A 108 -21.25 0.31 4.57
CA ALA A 108 -21.04 0.35 3.13
C ALA A 108 -19.73 1.05 2.74
N GLN A 109 -19.21 1.93 3.60
CA GLN A 109 -18.01 2.71 3.32
C GLN A 109 -16.75 1.87 3.46
N THR A 110 -15.76 2.20 2.64
CA THR A 110 -14.46 1.55 2.61
C THR A 110 -13.47 2.43 3.33
N VAL A 111 -12.87 1.90 4.40
CA VAL A 111 -11.80 2.56 5.14
C VAL A 111 -10.47 2.03 4.64
N GLU A 112 -9.61 2.93 4.18
CA GLU A 112 -8.22 2.63 3.81
C GLU A 112 -7.28 3.29 4.83
N TYR A 113 -6.35 2.55 5.40
CA TYR A 113 -5.27 3.08 6.21
C TYR A 113 -3.93 2.71 5.58
N ASP A 114 -3.10 3.70 5.30
CA ASP A 114 -1.82 3.56 4.62
C ASP A 114 -0.70 4.14 5.49
N VAL A 115 0.37 3.36 5.64
CA VAL A 115 1.64 3.81 6.22
C VAL A 115 2.72 3.69 5.15
N ALA A 116 3.22 4.83 4.71
CA ALA A 116 4.20 4.93 3.62
C ALA A 116 5.37 5.78 4.09
N ARG A 117 6.58 5.18 4.19
CA ARG A 117 7.80 5.90 4.60
C ARG A 117 7.61 6.72 5.89
N GLY A 118 6.89 6.16 6.87
CA GLY A 118 6.58 6.82 8.15
C GLY A 118 5.42 7.82 8.12
N THR A 119 4.84 8.10 6.94
CA THR A 119 3.64 8.93 6.80
C THR A 119 2.38 8.08 6.91
N ARG A 120 1.43 8.50 7.75
CA ARG A 120 0.19 7.79 8.05
C ARG A 120 -0.98 8.52 7.42
N THR A 121 -1.78 7.84 6.61
CA THR A 121 -2.95 8.43 5.96
C THR A 121 -4.16 7.53 6.16
N LEU A 122 -5.28 8.13 6.58
CA LEU A 122 -6.57 7.45 6.65
C LEU A 122 -7.50 8.04 5.61
N ARG A 123 -8.18 7.18 4.86
CA ARG A 123 -9.19 7.55 3.88
C ARG A 123 -10.49 6.80 4.12
N VAL A 124 -11.60 7.46 3.83
CA VAL A 124 -12.93 6.83 3.78
C VAL A 124 -13.50 7.09 2.40
N ASP A 125 -13.80 6.02 1.66
CA ASP A 125 -14.22 6.06 0.25
C ASP A 125 -13.26 6.90 -0.62
N GLY A 126 -11.96 6.83 -0.31
CA GLY A 126 -10.90 7.56 -1.00
C GLY A 126 -10.64 8.99 -0.49
N GLU A 127 -11.52 9.55 0.35
CA GLU A 127 -11.34 10.89 0.92
C GLU A 127 -10.47 10.86 2.17
N VAL A 128 -9.39 11.65 2.17
CA VAL A 128 -8.48 11.74 3.32
C VAL A 128 -9.20 12.37 4.51
N ARG A 129 -9.09 11.73 5.68
CA ARG A 129 -9.62 12.24 6.93
C ARG A 129 -8.52 12.58 7.92
N THR A 130 -8.78 13.60 8.72
CA THR A 130 -8.00 13.92 9.91
C THR A 130 -8.71 13.37 11.15
N PRO A 131 -7.98 13.21 12.27
CA PRO A 131 -8.61 12.91 13.56
C PRO A 131 -9.76 13.85 13.88
N ALA A 132 -10.85 13.29 14.41
CA ALA A 132 -11.94 14.06 14.99
C ALA A 132 -11.42 14.77 16.26
N ARG A 133 -11.74 16.06 16.41
CA ARG A 133 -11.42 16.85 17.60
C ARG A 133 -12.45 16.65 18.70
#